data_AF-A0A927LYZ0-F1
#
_entry.id   AF-A0A927LYZ0-F1
#
_cell.length_a   1.000
_cell.length_b   1.000
_cell.length_c   1.000
_cell.angle_alpha   90.00
_cell.angle_beta   90.00
_cell.angle_gamma   90.00
#
_symmetry.space_group_name_H-M   'P 1'
#
loop_
_entity.id
_entity.type
_entity.pdbx_description
1 polymer ?
#
loop_
_entity_poly.entity_id
_entity_poly.type
_entity_poly.pdbx_seq_one_letter_code
_entity_poly.pdbx_strand_id
1 'polypeptide(L)'
;MIAHPAHYKPWRPVVTTGFGLLFMIIAVIYYWAAYRPKVGPVGAGPNDTEIWSGFLYMMIAGGLFFTLGLVGWAVVKGRESKNNSAAEGQ
;
A
#
# COMPACT_ATOMS: atom_id res chain seq x y z
N MET A 1 -9.62 25.59 -21.50
CA MET A 1 -8.49 25.36 -20.58
C MET A 1 -7.67 24.20 -21.13
N ILE A 2 -6.46 24.47 -21.62
CA ILE A 2 -5.58 23.44 -22.18
C ILE A 2 -5.04 22.64 -20.99
N ALA A 3 -5.53 21.41 -20.83
CA ALA A 3 -5.02 20.49 -19.82
C ALA A 3 -3.53 20.25 -20.11
N HIS A 4 -2.67 20.79 -19.26
CA HIS A 4 -1.24 20.49 -19.30
C HIS A 4 -1.08 18.96 -19.25
N PRO A 5 -0.21 18.36 -20.09
CA PRO A 5 0.02 16.93 -20.03
C PRO A 5 0.55 16.62 -18.63
N ALA A 6 -0.27 15.94 -17.82
CA ALA A 6 0.13 15.50 -16.50
C ALA A 6 1.35 14.59 -16.69
N HIS A 7 2.54 15.14 -16.42
CA HIS A 7 3.81 14.44 -16.45
C HIS A 7 3.78 13.43 -15.30
N TYR A 8 3.19 12.28 -15.55
CA TYR A 8 3.00 11.25 -14.55
C TYR A 8 4.38 10.66 -14.27
N LYS A 9 5.01 11.09 -13.17
CA LYS A 9 6.33 10.62 -12.77
C LYS A 9 6.20 9.15 -12.31
N PRO A 10 6.92 8.19 -12.94
CA PRO A 10 6.83 6.77 -12.63
C PRO A 10 7.25 6.42 -11.19
N TRP A 11 7.97 7.33 -10.52
CA TRP A 11 8.29 7.24 -9.09
C TRP A 11 7.05 7.22 -8.17
N ARG A 12 5.95 7.90 -8.53
CA ARG A 12 4.76 7.98 -7.65
C ARG A 12 4.15 6.61 -7.33
N PRO A 13 3.86 5.74 -8.31
CA PRO A 13 3.33 4.40 -8.04
C PRO A 13 4.32 3.52 -7.26
N VAL A 14 5.63 3.62 -7.54
CA VAL A 14 6.68 2.91 -6.78
C VAL A 14 6.56 3.21 -5.28
N VAL A 15 6.48 4.50 -4.94
CA VAL A 15 6.39 4.95 -3.55
C VAL A 15 5.09 4.48 -2.90
N THR A 16 3.94 4.66 -3.56
CA THR A 16 2.64 4.27 -2.99
C THR A 16 2.50 2.76 -2.80
N THR A 17 2.99 1.95 -3.75
CA THR A 17 3.01 0.49 -3.61
C THR A 17 3.92 0.09 -2.46
N GLY A 18 5.12 0.68 -2.37
CA GLY A 18 6.09 0.41 -1.30
C GLY A 18 5.54 0.74 0.08
N PHE A 19 4.93 1.92 0.25
CA PHE A 19 4.27 2.28 1.51
C PHE A 19 3.12 1.32 1.85
N GLY A 20 2.25 0.99 0.89
CA GLY A 20 1.16 0.05 1.14
C GLY A 20 1.64 -1.31 1.63
N LEU A 21 2.70 -1.83 1.02
CA LEU A 21 3.33 -3.10 1.40
C LEU A 21 3.98 -3.02 2.80
N LEU A 22 4.67 -1.92 3.08
CA LEU A 22 5.27 -1.66 4.39
C LEU A 22 4.20 -1.62 5.51
N PHE A 23 3.09 -0.92 5.29
CA PHE A 23 1.99 -0.85 6.25
C PHE A 23 1.39 -2.23 6.54
N MET A 24 1.20 -3.07 5.53
CA MET A 24 0.73 -4.44 5.74
C MET A 24 1.74 -5.30 6.52
N ILE A 25 3.03 -5.21 6.21
CA ILE A 25 4.07 -5.94 6.95
C ILE A 25 4.07 -5.52 8.43
N ILE A 26 3.99 -4.21 8.69
CA ILE A 26 3.92 -3.68 10.05
C ILE A 26 2.67 -4.18 10.77
N ALA A 27 1.52 -4.22 10.09
CA ALA A 27 0.27 -4.73 10.67
C ALA A 27 0.42 -6.19 11.13
N VAL A 28 1.03 -7.04 10.31
CA VAL A 28 1.29 -8.45 10.64
C VAL A 28 2.25 -8.57 11.82
N ILE A 29 3.34 -7.80 11.83
CA ILE A 29 4.30 -7.78 12.94
C ILE A 29 3.62 -7.31 14.24
N TYR A 30 2.81 -6.27 14.17
CA TYR A 30 2.05 -5.74 15.31
C TYR A 30 1.09 -6.79 15.88
N TYR A 31 0.32 -7.44 15.01
CA TYR A 31 -0.60 -8.52 15.40
C TYR A 31 0.15 -9.68 16.05
N TRP A 32 1.25 -10.13 15.45
CA TRP A 32 2.08 -11.20 16.02
C TRP A 32 2.69 -10.82 17.37
N ALA A 33 3.20 -9.60 17.51
CA ALA A 33 3.76 -9.10 18.77
C ALA A 33 2.69 -8.97 19.87
N ALA A 34 1.45 -8.68 19.51
CA ALA A 34 0.34 -8.58 20.44
C ALA A 34 -0.02 -9.94 21.07
N TYR A 35 -0.02 -11.00 20.27
CA TYR A 35 -0.35 -12.38 20.68
C TYR A 35 0.85 -13.24 21.09
N ARG A 36 2.08 -12.72 21.00
CA ARG A 36 3.26 -13.44 21.49
C ARG A 36 3.09 -13.77 22.98
N PRO A 37 3.41 -14.99 23.45
CA PRO A 37 3.28 -15.33 24.86
C PRO A 37 4.13 -14.38 25.70
N LYS A 38 3.45 -13.53 26.48
CA LYS A 38 4.07 -12.61 27.42
C LYS A 38 4.19 -13.30 28.77
N VAL A 39 5.40 -13.40 29.29
CA VAL A 39 5.65 -13.77 30.69
C VAL A 39 5.32 -12.55 31.58
N GLY A 40 4.03 -12.24 31.71
CA GLY A 40 3.51 -11.12 32.50
C GLY A 40 2.54 -11.60 33.59
N PRO A 41 2.18 -10.74 34.56
CA PRO A 41 1.31 -11.12 35.67
C PRO A 41 -0.01 -11.70 35.17
N VAL A 42 -0.34 -12.88 35.68
CA VAL A 42 -1.52 -13.67 35.32
C VAL A 42 -2.78 -12.84 35.61
N GLY A 43 -3.54 -12.45 34.58
CA GLY A 43 -4.84 -11.77 34.75
C GLY A 43 -5.06 -10.53 33.90
N ALA A 44 -4.03 -9.92 33.31
CA ALA A 44 -4.18 -8.84 32.34
C ALA A 44 -4.02 -9.39 30.91
N GLY A 45 -5.10 -10.02 30.40
CA GLY A 45 -5.15 -10.44 29.00
C GLY A 45 -5.01 -9.25 28.04
N PRO A 46 -4.48 -9.46 26.82
CA PRO A 46 -4.45 -8.40 25.82
C PRO A 46 -5.87 -7.85 25.55
N ASN A 47 -6.00 -6.53 25.35
CA ASN A 47 -7.26 -5.95 24.91
C ASN A 47 -7.50 -6.30 23.44
N ASP A 48 -8.20 -7.41 23.20
CA ASP A 48 -8.45 -7.94 21.86
C ASP A 48 -9.11 -6.92 20.93
N THR A 49 -10.03 -6.09 21.44
CA THR A 49 -10.71 -5.07 20.62
C THR A 49 -9.75 -4.03 20.07
N GLU A 50 -8.77 -3.60 20.87
CA GLU A 50 -7.76 -2.61 20.46
C GLU A 50 -6.77 -3.19 19.46
N ILE A 51 -6.34 -4.44 19.68
CA ILE A 51 -5.42 -5.15 18.77
C ILE A 51 -6.08 -5.39 17.41
N TRP A 52 -7.31 -5.88 17.40
CA TRP A 52 -8.04 -6.15 16.17
C TRP A 52 -8.38 -4.87 15.40
N SER A 53 -8.81 -3.82 16.09
CA SER A 53 -9.10 -2.54 15.42
C SER A 53 -7.84 -1.94 14.81
N GLY A 54 -6.72 -1.89 15.54
CA GLY A 54 -5.45 -1.40 15.02
C GLY A 54 -4.95 -2.20 13.81
N PHE A 55 -5.04 -3.54 13.89
CA PHE A 55 -4.70 -4.43 12.79
C PHE A 55 -5.58 -4.18 11.55
N LEU A 56 -6.91 -4.13 11.71
CA LEU A 56 -7.85 -3.89 10.63
C LEU A 56 -7.62 -2.53 9.96
N TYR A 57 -7.42 -1.47 10.75
CA TYR A 57 -7.14 -0.14 10.20
C TYR A 57 -5.84 -0.12 9.39
N MET A 58 -4.75 -0.70 9.89
CA MET A 58 -3.49 -0.76 9.13
C MET A 58 -3.59 -1.64 7.88
N MET A 59 -4.32 -2.75 7.94
CA MET A 59 -4.54 -3.62 6.78
C MET A 59 -5.36 -2.94 5.69
N ILE A 60 -6.44 -2.24 6.06
CA ILE A 60 -7.28 -1.49 5.11
C ILE A 60 -6.49 -0.34 4.51
N ALA A 61 -5.81 0.47 5.33
CA ALA A 61 -5.01 1.59 4.84
C ALA A 61 -3.88 1.12 3.91
N GLY A 62 -3.11 0.10 4.34
CA GLY A 62 -2.06 -0.51 3.52
C GLY A 62 -2.59 -1.07 2.20
N GLY A 63 -3.75 -1.73 2.23
CA GLY A 63 -4.44 -2.25 1.05
C GLY A 63 -4.86 -1.17 0.07
N LEU A 64 -5.39 -0.04 0.56
CA LEU A 64 -5.73 1.11 -0.28
C LEU A 64 -4.49 1.72 -0.93
N PHE A 65 -3.40 1.92 -0.19
CA PHE A 65 -2.15 2.43 -0.76
C PHE A 65 -1.55 1.46 -1.79
N PHE A 66 -1.60 0.16 -1.52
CA PHE A 66 -1.10 -0.87 -2.42
C PHE A 66 -1.91 -0.92 -3.73
N THR A 67 -3.23 -0.94 -3.64
CA THR A 67 -4.13 -0.96 -4.82
C THR A 67 -3.99 0.32 -5.65
N LEU A 68 -3.93 1.49 -5.03
CA LEU A 68 -3.68 2.76 -5.72
C LEU A 68 -2.31 2.75 -6.44
N GLY A 69 -1.29 2.17 -5.81
CA GLY A 69 0.01 1.97 -6.42
C GLY A 69 -0.07 1.09 -7.67
N LEU A 70 -0.77 -0.05 -7.60
CA LEU A 70 -0.98 -0.95 -8.75
C LEU A 70 -1.74 -0.29 -9.90
N VAL A 71 -2.79 0.47 -9.61
CA VAL A 71 -3.51 1.25 -10.63
C VAL A 71 -2.57 2.27 -11.27
N GLY A 72 -1.73 2.93 -10.47
CA GLY A 72 -0.72 3.85 -10.99
C GLY A 72 0.26 3.17 -11.95
N TRP A 73 0.74 1.97 -11.64
CA TRP A 73 1.57 1.16 -12.54
C TRP A 73 0.86 0.81 -13.85
N ALA A 74 -0.41 0.40 -13.79
CA ALA A 74 -1.21 0.10 -14.97
C ALA A 74 -1.35 1.31 -15.90
N VAL A 75 -1.55 2.50 -15.33
CA VAL A 75 -1.63 3.76 -16.08
C VAL A 75 -0.29 4.13 -16.73
N VAL A 76 0.84 3.99 -16.03
CA VAL A 76 2.18 4.23 -16.60
C VAL A 76 2.41 3.34 -17.81
N LYS A 77 2.24 2.02 -17.62
CA LYS A 77 2.48 1.03 -18.67
C LYS A 77 1.57 1.24 -19.89
N GLY A 78 0.31 1.61 -19.65
CA GLY A 78 -0.62 1.95 -20.73
C GLY A 78 -0.21 3.19 -21.53
N ARG A 79 0.44 4.17 -20.90
CA ARG A 79 0.96 5.37 -21.59
C ARG A 79 2.26 5.08 -22.34
N GLU A 80 3.16 4.28 -21.77
CA GLU A 80 4.39 3.83 -22.47
C GLU A 80 4.04 3.06 -23.74
N SER A 81 3.08 2.13 -23.68
CA SER A 81 2.64 1.37 -24.85
C SER A 81 2.06 2.28 -25.95
N LYS A 82 1.26 3.30 -25.59
CA LYS A 82 0.71 4.25 -26.57
C LYS A 82 1.78 5.11 -27.23
N ASN A 83 2.78 5.55 -26.47
CA ASN A 83 3.87 6.36 -27.01
C ASN A 83 4.75 5.57 -27.98
N ASN A 84 5.02 4.29 -27.68
CA ASN A 84 5.82 3.43 -28.55
C ASN A 84 5.10 3.14 -29.89
N SER A 85 3.79 2.85 -29.86
CA SER A 85 3.00 2.66 -31.09
C SER A 85 2.88 3.93 -31.96
N ALA A 86 2.95 5.12 -31.35
CA ALA A 86 2.97 6.38 -32.09
C ALA A 86 4.33 6.68 -32.72
N ALA A 87 5.42 6.17 -32.14
CA ALA A 87 6.78 6.34 -32.66
C ALA A 87 7.10 5.37 -33.82
N GLU A 88 6.49 4.18 -33.86
CA GLU A 88 6.65 3.22 -34.96
C GLU A 88 5.79 3.55 -36.20
N GLY A 89 4.81 4.45 -36.06
CA GLY A 89 3.96 4.92 -37.16
C GLY A 89 4.47 6.16 -37.91
N GLN A 90 5.66 6.65 -37.56
CA GLN A 90 6.39 7.73 -38.26
C GLN A 90 7.60 7.16 -39.00
#